data_AF-A0A1V5YM05-F1
#
_entry.id   AF-A0A1V5YM05-F1
#
_cell.length_a   1.000
_cell.length_b   1.000
_cell.length_c   1.000
_cell.angle_alpha   90.00
_cell.angle_beta   90.00
_cell.angle_gamma   90.00
#
_symmetry.space_group_name_H-M   'P 1'
#
loop_
_entity.id
_entity.type
_entity.pdbx_description
1 polymer ?
#
loop_
_entity_poly.entity_id
_entity_poly.type
_entity_poly.pdbx_seq_one_letter_code
_entity_poly.pdbx_strand_id
1 'polypeptide(L)'
;MTAKSIGAWLRKALSIQVLAAFILGLVIGLVVLGWNVWPVKWTDADPSDLRASQQDAYLQLIAESYALTGNADFARERLSALKKPAQTAADLSAMIEASAQTRSQAGKAEDAIRLQRLVTALGLPPAGTVVPPTAQPKPQPTTQPTSGGSKALLRVLGTTFFLILLAGGVMVLFTQLQKREPRRPRPITPAPEPSPDREAEPAVEAVSGVGPSANHFVAEYHSGDDAYDVSFSIELAGEFVGECGIAALTRAIGEPGHFKAFDIWMFDKLATESQTKLLLSEGAANDPVLSVRLPERGEPVQARLDRVLTLESENLRLVATIVDLDYEDSSNMVFSKLVAKLDVFPKAPPA
;
A
#
# COMPACT_ATOMS: atom_id res chain seq x y z
N MET A 1 -16.64 -33.31 -24.92
CA MET A 1 -17.12 -32.99 -23.55
C MET A 1 -17.29 -31.49 -23.46
N THR A 2 -18.51 -31.00 -23.24
CA THR A 2 -18.84 -29.56 -23.32
C THR A 2 -18.54 -28.85 -21.99
N ALA A 3 -18.12 -27.59 -22.03
CA ALA A 3 -17.73 -26.79 -20.85
C ALA A 3 -18.81 -26.76 -19.73
N LYS A 4 -20.09 -26.92 -20.08
CA LYS A 4 -21.20 -27.08 -19.11
C LYS A 4 -21.05 -28.31 -18.20
N SER A 5 -20.39 -29.38 -18.63
CA SER A 5 -20.20 -30.58 -17.79
C SER A 5 -19.09 -30.43 -16.75
N ILE A 6 -18.13 -29.51 -16.97
CA ILE A 6 -17.01 -29.25 -16.05
C ILE A 6 -17.49 -28.42 -14.85
N GLY A 7 -18.28 -27.37 -15.08
CA GLY A 7 -18.83 -26.52 -14.02
C GLY A 7 -19.87 -27.22 -13.11
N ALA A 8 -20.60 -28.20 -13.64
CA ALA A 8 -21.49 -29.05 -12.83
C ALA A 8 -20.71 -30.12 -12.04
N TRP A 9 -19.54 -30.53 -12.53
CA TRP A 9 -18.66 -31.47 -11.86
C TRP A 9 -17.87 -30.81 -10.71
N LEU A 10 -17.38 -29.58 -10.89
CA LEU A 10 -16.75 -28.79 -9.81
C LEU A 10 -17.72 -28.51 -8.66
N ARG A 11 -18.96 -28.09 -8.95
CA ARG A 11 -19.98 -27.83 -7.93
C ARG A 11 -20.40 -29.07 -7.13
N LYS A 12 -20.22 -30.27 -7.69
CA LYS A 12 -20.52 -31.54 -6.99
C LYS A 12 -19.31 -32.12 -6.24
N ALA A 13 -18.09 -31.76 -6.65
CA ALA A 13 -16.86 -32.19 -5.99
C ALA A 13 -16.45 -31.27 -4.82
N LEU A 14 -16.81 -29.98 -4.90
CA LEU A 14 -16.61 -29.01 -3.83
C LEU A 14 -17.72 -29.14 -2.78
N SER A 15 -17.68 -30.24 -2.04
CA SER A 15 -18.49 -30.41 -0.85
C SER A 15 -18.08 -29.35 0.19
N ILE A 16 -19.04 -28.83 0.96
CA ILE A 16 -18.81 -27.84 2.03
C ILE A 16 -17.67 -28.27 2.96
N GLN A 17 -17.46 -29.57 3.12
CA GLN A 17 -16.36 -30.17 3.86
C GLN A 17 -14.96 -29.82 3.31
N VAL A 18 -14.79 -29.74 1.98
CA VAL A 18 -13.53 -29.36 1.33
C VAL A 18 -13.27 -27.86 1.52
N LEU A 19 -14.30 -27.03 1.39
CA LEU A 19 -14.18 -25.59 1.63
C LEU A 19 -13.87 -25.31 3.11
N ALA A 20 -14.55 -25.99 4.04
CA ALA A 20 -14.29 -25.89 5.47
C ALA A 20 -12.88 -26.37 5.83
N ALA A 21 -12.39 -27.47 5.24
CA ALA A 21 -11.03 -27.94 5.47
C ALA A 21 -9.98 -26.97 4.91
N PHE A 22 -10.24 -26.33 3.77
CA PHE A 22 -9.36 -25.32 3.20
C PHE A 22 -9.28 -24.06 4.07
N ILE A 23 -10.44 -23.53 4.50
CA ILE A 23 -10.51 -22.37 5.40
C ILE A 23 -9.82 -22.69 6.72
N LEU A 24 -10.07 -23.87 7.30
CA LEU A 24 -9.44 -24.29 8.54
C LEU A 24 -7.91 -24.41 8.38
N GLY A 25 -7.44 -24.96 7.25
CA GLY A 25 -6.01 -25.01 6.92
C GLY A 25 -5.38 -23.62 6.78
N LEU A 26 -6.08 -22.67 6.16
CA LEU A 26 -5.63 -21.29 6.00
C LEU A 26 -5.54 -20.58 7.36
N VAL A 27 -6.55 -20.73 8.21
CA VAL A 27 -6.56 -20.16 9.57
C VAL A 27 -5.43 -20.75 10.40
N ILE A 28 -5.21 -22.07 10.35
CA ILE A 28 -4.10 -22.71 11.07
C ILE A 28 -2.76 -22.23 10.51
N GLY A 29 -2.61 -22.14 9.19
CA GLY A 29 -1.40 -21.62 8.56
C GLY A 29 -1.09 -20.18 8.97
N LEU A 30 -2.08 -19.29 8.90
CA LEU A 30 -1.91 -17.88 9.24
C LEU A 30 -1.61 -17.67 10.73
N VAL A 31 -2.40 -18.31 11.60
CA VAL A 31 -2.31 -18.09 13.05
C VAL A 31 -1.14 -18.84 13.67
N VAL A 32 -0.96 -20.13 13.32
CA VAL A 32 0.08 -20.96 13.95
C VAL A 32 1.44 -20.72 13.30
N LEU A 33 1.54 -20.67 11.96
CA LEU A 33 2.83 -20.46 11.30
C LEU A 33 3.20 -18.97 11.25
N GLY A 34 2.25 -18.11 10.88
CA GLY A 34 2.50 -16.66 10.71
C GLY A 34 2.88 -15.96 12.01
N TRP A 35 2.19 -16.24 13.12
CA TRP A 35 2.47 -15.56 14.40
C TRP A 35 3.38 -16.33 15.35
N ASN A 36 3.32 -17.66 15.39
CA ASN A 36 4.02 -18.45 16.41
C ASN A 36 5.39 -18.98 15.95
N VAL A 37 5.52 -19.32 14.66
CA VAL A 37 6.78 -19.82 14.09
C VAL A 37 7.65 -18.68 13.53
N TRP A 38 7.04 -17.60 13.05
CA TRP A 38 7.74 -16.48 12.41
C TRP A 38 7.37 -15.11 13.00
N PRO A 39 7.77 -14.80 14.25
CA PRO A 39 7.48 -13.50 14.83
C PRO A 39 8.15 -12.39 14.01
N VAL A 40 7.35 -11.38 13.62
CA VAL A 40 7.85 -10.17 12.95
C VAL A 40 8.71 -9.41 13.95
N LYS A 41 10.01 -9.26 13.63
CA LYS A 41 10.92 -8.42 14.40
C LYS A 41 10.89 -7.02 13.83
N TRP A 42 10.33 -6.09 14.58
CA TRP A 42 10.48 -4.66 14.32
C TRP A 42 11.86 -4.26 14.83
N THR A 43 12.76 -3.89 13.93
CA THR A 43 14.01 -3.21 14.27
C THR A 43 13.75 -1.71 14.08
N ASP A 44 14.01 -0.93 15.12
CA ASP A 44 13.90 0.53 15.06
C ASP A 44 14.81 1.07 13.95
N ALA A 45 14.28 2.02 13.17
CA ALA A 45 15.04 2.70 12.13
C ALA A 45 15.92 3.77 12.77
N ASP A 46 17.24 3.61 12.61
CA ASP A 46 18.24 4.53 13.15
C ASP A 46 18.66 5.54 12.05
N PRO A 47 19.17 6.75 12.37
CA PRO A 47 19.67 7.69 11.35
C PRO A 47 20.73 7.06 10.40
N SER A 48 21.43 6.03 10.85
CA SER A 48 22.33 5.24 10.02
C SER A 48 21.64 4.43 8.90
N ASP A 49 20.33 4.17 8.99
CA ASP A 49 19.52 3.47 7.98
C ASP A 49 18.99 4.39 6.87
N LEU A 50 19.18 5.72 6.99
CA LEU A 50 18.77 6.69 5.98
C LEU A 50 19.45 6.44 4.63
N ARG A 51 18.77 6.83 3.55
CA ARG A 51 19.36 6.83 2.19
C ARG A 51 20.51 7.84 2.14
N ALA A 52 21.50 7.61 1.27
CA ALA A 52 22.71 8.47 1.20
C ALA A 52 22.41 9.97 1.05
N SER A 53 21.41 10.34 0.24
CA SER A 53 20.99 11.74 0.08
C SER A 53 20.36 12.34 1.36
N GLN A 54 19.65 11.52 2.14
CA GLN A 54 19.08 11.94 3.42
C GLN A 54 20.14 12.00 4.53
N GLN A 55 21.14 11.12 4.48
CA GLN A 55 22.31 11.20 5.37
C GLN A 55 23.07 12.51 5.14
N ASP A 56 23.27 12.90 3.88
CA ASP A 56 23.89 14.18 3.50
C ASP A 56 23.07 15.39 3.99
N ALA A 57 21.74 15.36 3.83
CA ALA A 57 20.86 16.42 4.35
C ALA A 57 20.87 16.47 5.88
N TYR A 58 20.84 15.32 6.55
CA TYR A 58 20.90 15.21 8.00
C TYR A 58 22.24 15.74 8.54
N LEU A 59 23.34 15.48 7.84
CA LEU A 59 24.65 16.00 8.20
C LEU A 59 24.70 17.53 8.15
N GLN A 60 24.06 18.13 7.15
CA GLN A 60 23.91 19.58 7.07
C GLN A 60 23.14 20.13 8.28
N LEU A 61 22.05 19.46 8.69
CA LEU A 61 21.28 19.86 9.88
C LEU A 61 22.12 19.78 11.16
N ILE A 62 23.01 18.79 11.28
CA ILE A 62 23.95 18.70 12.41
C ILE A 62 24.90 19.92 12.39
N ALA A 63 25.49 20.22 11.23
CA ALA A 63 26.42 21.35 11.09
C ALA A 63 25.75 22.71 11.35
N GLU A 64 24.51 22.88 10.91
CA GLU A 64 23.70 24.08 11.15
C GLU A 64 23.30 24.20 12.63
N SER A 65 22.84 23.11 13.24
CA SER A 65 22.54 23.08 14.67
C SER A 65 23.77 23.41 15.50
N TYR A 66 24.95 22.91 15.12
CA TYR A 66 26.21 23.26 15.79
C TYR A 66 26.59 24.72 15.57
N ALA A 67 26.45 25.25 14.36
CA ALA A 67 26.74 26.65 14.07
C ALA A 67 25.84 27.61 14.88
N LEU A 68 24.59 27.23 15.14
CA LEU A 68 23.65 28.04 15.92
C LEU A 68 23.85 27.92 17.43
N THR A 69 24.10 26.71 17.94
CA THR A 69 24.11 26.44 19.38
C THR A 69 25.49 26.37 20.01
N GLY A 70 26.54 26.13 19.21
CA GLY A 70 27.90 25.84 19.68
C GLY A 70 28.02 24.53 20.47
N ASN A 71 26.97 23.69 20.52
CA ASN A 71 26.96 22.48 21.36
C ASN A 71 27.65 21.31 20.64
N ALA A 72 28.95 21.12 20.93
CA ALA A 72 29.76 20.06 20.33
C ALA A 72 29.35 18.65 20.79
N ASP A 73 28.87 18.50 22.03
CA ASP A 73 28.51 17.17 22.57
C ASP A 73 27.26 16.62 21.90
N PHE A 74 26.26 17.48 21.71
CA PHE A 74 25.04 17.12 20.99
C PHE A 74 25.30 16.81 19.50
N ALA A 75 26.22 17.56 18.88
CA ALA A 75 26.63 17.29 17.51
C ALA A 75 27.35 15.94 17.41
N ARG A 76 28.19 15.58 18.39
CA ARG A 76 28.90 14.29 18.44
C ARG A 76 27.94 13.11 18.59
N GLU A 77 26.93 13.25 19.45
CA GLU A 77 25.89 12.24 19.64
C GLU A 77 25.13 11.96 18.32
N ARG A 78 24.61 13.02 17.68
CA ARG A 78 23.89 12.88 16.40
C ARG A 78 24.75 12.33 15.28
N LEU A 79 26.02 12.71 15.25
CA LEU A 79 26.97 12.21 14.26
C LEU A 79 27.30 10.74 14.51
N SER A 80 27.35 10.30 15.79
CA SER A 80 27.52 8.89 16.13
C SER A 80 26.29 8.04 15.78
N ALA A 81 25.09 8.60 15.84
CA ALA A 81 23.86 7.96 15.36
C ALA A 81 23.81 7.85 13.82
N LEU A 82 24.55 8.68 13.08
CA LEU A 82 24.65 8.55 11.62
C LEU A 82 25.58 7.41 11.20
N LYS A 83 26.46 6.96 12.11
CA LYS A 83 27.50 5.97 11.83
C LYS A 83 26.94 4.56 11.97
N LYS A 84 27.07 3.76 10.91
CA LYS A 84 26.81 2.31 10.98
C LYS A 84 27.81 1.61 11.91
N PRO A 85 27.44 0.50 12.59
CA PRO A 85 28.35 -0.21 13.50
C PRO A 85 29.70 -0.62 12.87
N ALA A 86 29.74 -0.81 11.55
CA ALA A 86 30.95 -1.17 10.79
C ALA A 86 31.79 0.03 10.31
N GLN A 87 31.28 1.26 10.36
CA GLN A 87 31.99 2.45 9.88
C GLN A 87 32.93 3.01 10.95
N THR A 88 34.05 3.57 10.53
CA THR A 88 35.06 4.21 11.39
C THR A 88 34.82 5.71 11.50
N ALA A 89 35.52 6.38 12.41
CA ALA A 89 35.49 7.84 12.48
C ALA A 89 36.10 8.50 11.21
N ALA A 90 36.98 7.77 10.51
CA ALA A 90 37.57 8.21 9.24
C ALA A 90 36.60 8.11 8.07
N ASP A 91 35.71 7.11 8.06
CA ASP A 91 34.64 7.02 7.05
C ASP A 91 33.65 8.18 7.20
N LEU A 92 33.37 8.57 8.45
CA LEU A 92 32.49 9.67 8.77
C LEU A 92 33.10 11.02 8.38
N SER A 93 34.41 11.24 8.59
CA SER A 93 35.09 12.44 8.09
C SER A 93 35.13 12.47 6.57
N ALA A 94 35.36 11.34 5.90
CA ALA A 94 35.28 11.26 4.44
C ALA A 94 33.88 11.61 3.90
N MET A 95 32.81 11.16 4.58
CA MET A 95 31.44 11.56 4.24
C MET A 95 31.25 13.08 4.39
N ILE A 96 31.72 13.68 5.49
CA ILE A 96 31.59 15.12 5.71
C ILE A 96 32.36 15.94 4.69
N GLU A 97 33.58 15.52 4.34
CA GLU A 97 34.41 16.18 3.34
C GLU A 97 33.77 16.10 1.95
N ALA A 98 33.21 14.95 1.57
CA ALA A 98 32.46 14.79 0.33
C ALA A 98 31.23 15.72 0.28
N SER A 99 30.46 15.76 1.37
CA SER A 99 29.31 16.66 1.53
C SER A 99 29.68 18.15 1.42
N ALA A 100 30.83 18.54 1.98
CA ALA A 100 31.34 19.90 1.90
C ALA A 100 31.78 20.25 0.46
N GLN A 101 32.46 19.33 -0.23
CA GLN A 101 32.91 19.54 -1.59
C GLN A 101 31.75 19.67 -2.59
N THR A 102 30.73 18.81 -2.48
CA THR A 102 29.51 18.91 -3.31
C THR A 102 28.82 20.26 -3.14
N ARG A 103 28.75 20.79 -1.90
CA ARG A 103 28.13 22.10 -1.63
C ARG A 103 28.97 23.27 -2.12
N SER A 104 30.28 23.19 -2.00
CA SER A 104 31.21 24.16 -2.57
C SER A 104 31.03 24.28 -4.09
N GLN A 105 30.95 23.14 -4.79
CA GLN A 105 30.71 23.10 -6.23
C GLN A 105 29.31 23.62 -6.62
N ALA A 106 28.32 23.46 -5.74
CA ALA A 106 26.97 23.98 -5.94
C ALA A 106 26.81 25.47 -5.58
N GLY A 107 27.89 26.20 -5.28
CA GLY A 107 27.86 27.61 -4.91
C GLY A 107 27.42 27.89 -3.46
N LYS A 108 27.27 26.85 -2.64
CA LYS A 108 26.87 26.95 -1.22
C LYS A 108 28.11 26.95 -0.31
N ALA A 109 28.95 27.98 -0.47
CA ALA A 109 30.23 28.07 0.24
C ALA A 109 30.06 28.14 1.78
N GLU A 110 29.00 28.80 2.28
CA GLU A 110 28.74 28.88 3.72
C GLU A 110 28.43 27.51 4.34
N ASP A 111 27.66 26.68 3.65
CA ASP A 111 27.31 25.34 4.12
C ASP A 111 28.55 24.44 4.17
N ALA A 112 29.42 24.53 3.16
CA ALA A 112 30.69 23.83 3.15
C ALA A 112 31.59 24.26 4.31
N ILE A 113 31.64 25.56 4.64
CA ILE A 113 32.41 26.08 5.77
C ILE A 113 31.84 25.56 7.11
N ARG A 114 30.51 25.50 7.26
CA ARG A 114 29.87 24.95 8.48
C ARG A 114 30.25 23.50 8.71
N LEU A 115 30.23 22.68 7.66
CA LEU A 115 30.67 21.28 7.71
C LEU A 115 32.14 21.16 8.10
N GLN A 116 33.02 21.99 7.52
CA GLN A 116 34.45 21.97 7.86
C GLN A 116 34.71 22.37 9.32
N ARG A 117 33.98 23.38 9.83
CA ARG A 117 34.04 23.79 11.24
C ARG A 117 33.58 22.68 12.17
N LEU A 118 32.56 21.92 11.79
CA LEU A 118 32.08 20.76 12.55
C LEU A 118 33.17 19.70 12.69
N VAL A 119 33.87 19.36 11.60
CA VAL A 119 34.99 18.39 11.62
C VAL A 119 36.10 18.85 12.57
N THR A 120 36.47 20.13 12.49
CA THR A 120 37.53 20.70 13.34
C THR A 120 37.12 20.76 14.80
N ALA A 121 35.87 21.16 15.09
CA ALA A 121 35.34 21.26 16.44
C ALA A 121 35.22 19.91 17.15
N LEU A 122 34.88 18.86 16.40
CA LEU A 122 34.72 17.51 16.95
C LEU A 122 36.05 16.74 17.02
N GLY A 123 37.14 17.28 16.49
CA GLY A 123 38.45 16.62 16.47
C GLY A 123 38.46 15.33 15.65
N LEU A 124 37.66 15.26 14.59
CA LEU A 124 37.58 14.06 13.76
C LEU A 124 38.90 13.87 12.98
N PRO A 125 39.40 12.63 12.87
CA PRO A 125 40.62 12.36 12.13
C PRO A 125 40.44 12.68 10.64
N PRO A 126 41.44 13.27 9.96
CA PRO A 126 41.35 13.58 8.54
C PRO A 126 41.11 12.31 7.72
N ALA A 127 40.29 12.40 6.67
CA ALA A 127 40.00 11.29 5.78
C ALA A 127 41.32 10.72 5.23
N GLY A 128 41.66 9.49 5.65
CA GLY A 128 42.91 8.81 5.25
C GLY A 128 43.94 8.61 6.36
N THR A 129 43.70 9.01 7.61
CA THR A 129 44.53 8.54 8.73
C THR A 129 44.14 7.14 9.17
N VAL A 130 44.88 6.14 8.68
CA VAL A 130 44.91 4.80 9.28
C VAL A 130 45.58 4.95 10.65
N VAL A 131 44.76 5.11 11.70
CA VAL A 131 45.24 5.00 13.08
C VAL A 131 45.74 3.56 13.28
N PRO A 132 46.99 3.33 13.73
CA PRO A 132 47.46 2.00 14.06
C PRO A 132 46.53 1.36 15.11
N PRO A 133 46.25 0.05 15.03
CA PRO A 133 45.34 -0.59 15.96
C PRO A 133 45.87 -0.47 17.38
N THR A 134 45.24 0.38 18.20
CA THR A 134 45.40 0.28 19.64
C THR A 134 44.59 -0.93 20.08
N ALA A 135 45.26 -1.84 20.78
CA ALA A 135 44.82 -3.19 21.09
C ALA A 135 43.33 -3.30 21.45
N GLN A 136 42.58 -4.00 20.60
CA GLN A 136 41.30 -4.60 20.99
C GLN A 136 41.53 -5.55 22.18
N PRO A 137 40.70 -5.50 23.23
CA PRO A 137 40.58 -6.60 24.16
C PRO A 137 40.20 -7.85 23.36
N LYS A 138 41.02 -8.89 23.52
CA LYS A 138 40.86 -10.25 23.02
C LYS A 138 39.38 -10.69 23.03
N PRO A 139 38.86 -11.29 21.95
CA PRO A 139 37.50 -11.82 21.93
C PRO A 139 37.38 -12.90 23.01
N GLN A 140 36.61 -12.60 24.05
CA GLN A 140 36.12 -13.60 24.96
C GLN A 140 35.05 -14.41 24.21
N PRO A 141 35.14 -15.75 24.16
CA PRO A 141 34.14 -16.56 23.52
C PRO A 141 32.83 -16.40 24.29
N THR A 142 31.96 -15.53 23.80
CA THR A 142 30.57 -15.53 24.24
C THR A 142 29.92 -16.70 23.52
N THR A 143 29.73 -17.77 24.28
CA THR A 143 28.90 -18.91 23.92
C THR A 143 27.56 -18.40 23.37
N GLN A 144 27.38 -18.49 22.05
CA GLN A 144 26.04 -18.59 21.50
C GLN A 144 25.38 -19.79 22.18
N PRO A 145 24.19 -19.66 22.78
CA PRO A 145 23.38 -20.82 23.07
C PRO A 145 22.92 -21.37 21.72
N THR A 146 23.68 -22.32 21.19
CA THR A 146 23.26 -23.20 20.10
C THR A 146 22.22 -24.18 20.65
N SER A 147 21.04 -23.69 21.05
CA SER A 147 19.87 -24.55 21.27
C SER A 147 19.01 -24.56 20.01
N GLY A 148 19.61 -25.00 18.90
CA GLY A 148 18.96 -25.18 17.60
C GLY A 148 18.52 -26.62 17.31
N GLY A 149 18.73 -27.55 18.24
CA GLY A 149 18.48 -28.99 18.01
C GLY A 149 17.02 -29.42 18.06
N SER A 150 16.16 -28.73 18.84
CA SER A 150 14.75 -29.14 19.00
C SER A 150 13.81 -28.50 17.97
N LYS A 151 14.12 -27.29 17.48
CA LYS A 151 13.29 -26.54 16.51
C LYS A 151 13.50 -26.94 15.05
N ALA A 152 14.59 -27.64 14.73
CA ALA A 152 14.80 -28.23 13.41
C ALA A 152 14.03 -29.54 13.26
N LEU A 153 14.01 -30.38 14.31
CA LEU A 153 13.25 -31.63 14.33
C LEU A 153 11.74 -31.37 14.26
N LEU A 154 11.24 -30.34 14.96
CA LEU A 154 9.84 -29.92 14.87
C LEU A 154 9.46 -29.38 13.47
N ARG A 155 10.40 -28.71 12.78
CA ARG A 155 10.21 -28.22 11.40
C ARG A 155 10.15 -29.36 10.39
N VAL A 156 11.01 -30.37 10.53
CA VAL A 156 11.01 -31.56 9.66
C VAL A 156 9.78 -32.43 9.93
N LEU A 157 9.38 -32.61 11.19
CA LEU A 157 8.13 -33.32 11.51
C LEU A 157 6.90 -32.57 10.98
N GLY A 158 6.87 -31.24 11.10
CA GLY A 158 5.77 -30.41 10.60
C GLY A 158 5.62 -30.49 9.07
N THR A 159 6.72 -30.40 8.33
CA THR A 159 6.69 -30.55 6.87
C THR A 159 6.35 -31.97 6.45
N THR A 160 6.87 -32.99 7.13
CA THR A 160 6.57 -34.40 6.84
C THR A 160 5.10 -34.73 7.14
N PHE A 161 4.56 -34.24 8.26
CA PHE A 161 3.16 -34.40 8.61
C PHE A 161 2.23 -33.69 7.61
N PHE A 162 2.61 -32.49 7.16
CA PHE A 162 1.87 -31.78 6.11
C PHE A 162 1.88 -32.55 4.78
N LEU A 163 3.02 -33.11 4.37
CA LEU A 163 3.11 -33.95 3.17
C LEU A 163 2.28 -35.23 3.28
N ILE A 164 2.23 -35.85 4.47
CA ILE A 164 1.38 -37.03 4.73
C ILE A 164 -0.10 -36.65 4.68
N LEU A 165 -0.50 -35.52 5.25
CA LEU A 165 -1.88 -35.01 5.16
C LEU A 165 -2.27 -34.68 3.73
N LEU A 166 -1.36 -34.09 2.95
CA LEU A 166 -1.59 -33.76 1.55
C LEU A 166 -1.71 -35.04 0.69
N ALA A 167 -0.85 -36.03 0.92
CA ALA A 167 -0.94 -37.33 0.27
C ALA A 167 -2.23 -38.07 0.65
N GLY A 168 -2.64 -38.04 1.93
CA GLY A 168 -3.90 -38.59 2.41
C GLY A 168 -5.13 -37.92 1.79
N GLY A 169 -5.11 -36.59 1.68
CA GLY A 169 -6.17 -35.82 1.01
C GLY A 169 -6.30 -36.17 -0.47
N VAL A 170 -5.17 -36.31 -1.18
CA VAL A 170 -5.15 -36.76 -2.59
C VAL A 170 -5.64 -38.19 -2.73
N MET A 171 -5.29 -39.10 -1.82
CA MET A 171 -5.72 -40.50 -1.85
C MET A 171 -7.22 -40.67 -1.57
N VAL A 172 -7.79 -39.90 -0.62
CA VAL A 172 -9.23 -39.85 -0.39
C VAL A 172 -9.96 -39.28 -1.61
N LEU A 173 -9.41 -38.25 -2.24
CA LEU A 173 -9.95 -37.71 -3.50
C LEU A 173 -9.93 -38.76 -4.61
N PHE A 174 -8.83 -39.51 -4.76
CA PHE A 174 -8.69 -40.56 -5.77
C PHE A 174 -9.66 -41.73 -5.55
N THR A 175 -9.86 -42.16 -4.31
CA THR A 175 -10.80 -43.24 -3.97
C THR A 175 -12.26 -42.82 -4.12
N GLN A 176 -12.59 -41.55 -3.87
CA GLN A 176 -13.91 -40.97 -4.17
C GLN A 176 -14.18 -40.88 -5.68
N LEU A 177 -13.14 -40.73 -6.50
CA LEU A 177 -13.26 -40.75 -7.96
C LEU A 177 -13.44 -42.16 -8.52
N GLN A 178 -12.87 -43.18 -7.86
CA GLN A 178 -12.99 -44.59 -8.26
C GLN A 178 -14.31 -45.26 -7.86
N LYS A 179 -15.02 -44.77 -6.81
CA LYS A 179 -16.33 -45.32 -6.36
C LYS A 179 -17.53 -44.96 -7.25
N ARG A 180 -17.32 -44.46 -8.47
CA ARG A 180 -18.41 -44.13 -9.41
C ARG A 180 -18.82 -45.35 -10.24
N GLU A 181 -19.65 -46.21 -9.66
CA GLU A 181 -20.41 -47.20 -10.46
C GLU A 181 -21.43 -46.50 -11.39
N PRO A 182 -21.76 -47.12 -12.54
CA PRO A 182 -22.64 -46.53 -13.55
C PRO A 182 -24.09 -46.45 -13.06
N ARG A 183 -24.65 -45.23 -13.08
CA ARG A 183 -26.04 -44.90 -12.77
C ARG A 183 -27.04 -45.72 -13.60
N ARG A 184 -27.92 -46.46 -12.92
CA ARG A 184 -29.27 -46.81 -13.44
C ARG A 184 -30.14 -45.54 -13.48
N PRO A 185 -30.99 -45.33 -14.51
CA PRO A 185 -31.89 -44.18 -14.58
C PRO A 185 -33.34 -44.53 -14.20
N ARG A 186 -33.96 -43.71 -13.33
CA ARG A 186 -35.37 -43.23 -13.34
C ARG A 186 -35.77 -42.65 -11.97
N PRO A 187 -36.93 -41.96 -11.83
CA PRO A 187 -37.72 -41.16 -12.77
C PRO A 187 -37.97 -39.72 -12.24
N ILE A 188 -38.57 -38.88 -13.09
CA ILE A 188 -38.91 -37.47 -12.84
C ILE A 188 -40.23 -37.37 -12.07
N THR A 189 -40.30 -36.55 -11.02
CA THR A 189 -41.53 -36.04 -10.38
C THR A 189 -41.25 -34.61 -9.82
N PRO A 190 -42.21 -33.66 -9.87
CA PRO A 190 -41.93 -32.22 -9.97
C PRO A 190 -41.72 -31.48 -8.63
N ALA A 191 -41.28 -30.23 -8.77
CA ALA A 191 -40.84 -29.29 -7.74
C ALA A 191 -41.89 -28.92 -6.67
N PRO A 192 -41.43 -28.51 -5.47
CA PRO A 192 -42.13 -27.56 -4.62
C PRO A 192 -41.37 -26.22 -4.44
N GLU A 193 -42.18 -25.19 -4.27
CA GLU A 193 -41.96 -23.74 -4.12
C GLU A 193 -41.16 -23.27 -2.87
N PRO A 194 -40.78 -21.98 -2.80
CA PRO A 194 -39.76 -21.46 -1.88
C PRO A 194 -40.34 -21.10 -0.49
N SER A 195 -39.56 -21.37 0.55
CA SER A 195 -39.77 -20.80 1.89
C SER A 195 -38.91 -19.53 2.06
N PRO A 196 -39.47 -18.45 2.64
CA PRO A 196 -38.70 -17.31 3.10
C PRO A 196 -37.99 -17.69 4.41
N ASP A 197 -37.18 -16.77 4.94
CA ASP A 197 -36.50 -16.81 6.25
C ASP A 197 -35.03 -17.21 6.17
N ARG A 198 -34.19 -16.21 5.85
CA ARG A 198 -32.87 -16.11 6.46
C ARG A 198 -32.56 -14.65 6.77
N GLU A 199 -32.75 -14.32 8.05
CA GLU A 199 -32.26 -13.10 8.69
C GLU A 199 -30.78 -12.88 8.42
N ALA A 200 -30.46 -11.64 8.04
CA ALA A 200 -29.12 -11.10 7.95
C ALA A 200 -28.79 -10.39 9.28
N GLU A 201 -27.61 -10.65 9.83
CA GLU A 201 -27.00 -9.81 10.86
C GLU A 201 -25.82 -9.00 10.27
N PRO A 202 -25.55 -7.78 10.81
CA PRO A 202 -24.85 -6.70 10.09
C PRO A 202 -23.42 -6.45 10.58
N ALA A 203 -22.59 -5.84 9.71
CA ALA A 203 -21.42 -4.97 9.99
C ALA A 203 -20.66 -4.79 8.66
N VAL A 204 -20.37 -3.60 8.12
CA VAL A 204 -19.89 -2.34 8.70
C VAL A 204 -20.33 -1.16 7.81
N GLU A 205 -20.71 -0.04 8.42
CA GLU A 205 -21.09 1.20 7.73
C GLU A 205 -19.89 1.82 6.98
N ALA A 206 -19.84 1.59 5.66
CA ALA A 206 -19.42 2.64 4.74
C ALA A 206 -20.61 3.61 4.62
N VAL A 207 -20.37 4.91 4.75
CA VAL A 207 -21.40 5.95 4.61
C VAL A 207 -22.06 5.80 3.23
N SER A 208 -23.18 5.08 3.22
CA SER A 208 -23.96 4.79 2.03
C SER A 208 -24.94 5.93 1.85
N GLY A 209 -24.64 6.83 0.92
CA GLY A 209 -25.60 7.84 0.48
C GLY A 209 -26.84 7.16 -0.13
N VAL A 210 -28.01 7.40 0.47
CA VAL A 210 -29.31 6.93 -0.01
C VAL A 210 -29.69 7.65 -1.31
N GLY A 211 -30.06 6.86 -2.34
CA GLY A 211 -30.06 7.25 -3.74
C GLY A 211 -31.28 8.00 -4.31
N PRO A 212 -31.22 8.31 -5.61
CA PRO A 212 -32.31 7.94 -6.52
C PRO A 212 -31.80 7.40 -7.88
N SER A 213 -32.43 6.35 -8.40
CA SER A 213 -32.08 5.57 -9.60
C SER A 213 -30.77 4.79 -9.49
N ALA A 214 -30.79 3.49 -9.82
CA ALA A 214 -29.83 2.49 -9.37
C ALA A 214 -28.34 2.71 -9.70
N ASN A 215 -27.97 3.79 -10.40
CA ASN A 215 -26.61 4.12 -10.84
C ASN A 215 -26.33 5.64 -10.93
N HIS A 216 -27.02 6.47 -10.15
CA HIS A 216 -26.75 7.91 -10.02
C HIS A 216 -26.31 8.24 -8.59
N PHE A 217 -25.08 8.71 -8.44
CA PHE A 217 -24.48 9.00 -7.13
C PHE A 217 -24.02 10.45 -7.04
N VAL A 218 -23.90 10.95 -5.82
CA VAL A 218 -23.34 12.28 -5.54
C VAL A 218 -22.20 12.10 -4.54
N ALA A 219 -21.01 12.50 -4.95
CA ALA A 219 -19.83 12.56 -4.10
C ALA A 219 -19.60 14.02 -3.69
N GLU A 220 -19.44 14.27 -2.39
CA GLU A 220 -19.25 15.60 -1.85
C GLU A 220 -18.08 15.61 -0.87
N TYR A 221 -17.07 16.41 -1.20
CA TYR A 221 -15.92 16.70 -0.37
C TYR A 221 -16.01 18.11 0.21
N HIS A 222 -15.60 18.24 1.47
CA HIS A 222 -15.34 19.51 2.14
C HIS A 222 -13.96 19.50 2.79
N SER A 223 -13.31 20.65 2.83
CA SER A 223 -12.00 20.76 3.46
C SER A 223 -12.03 20.40 4.95
N GLY A 224 -10.94 19.80 5.39
CA GLY A 224 -10.79 19.24 6.74
C GLY A 224 -11.10 17.74 6.85
N ASP A 225 -11.68 17.11 5.82
CA ASP A 225 -11.82 15.65 5.77
C ASP A 225 -10.49 14.98 5.38
N ASP A 226 -9.71 14.57 6.38
CA ASP A 226 -8.38 13.99 6.18
C ASP A 226 -8.36 12.63 5.46
N ALA A 227 -9.45 11.88 5.58
CA ALA A 227 -9.60 10.51 5.11
C ALA A 227 -10.64 10.40 3.99
N TYR A 228 -10.87 11.49 3.25
CA TYR A 228 -11.85 11.53 2.17
C TYR A 228 -11.60 10.45 1.12
N ASP A 229 -12.48 9.45 1.13
CA ASP A 229 -12.55 8.33 0.21
C ASP A 229 -14.00 7.84 0.20
N VAL A 230 -14.73 8.16 -0.88
CA VAL A 230 -16.13 7.76 -1.03
C VAL A 230 -16.27 6.79 -2.19
N SER A 231 -17.02 5.71 -1.95
CA SER A 231 -17.30 4.68 -2.94
C SER A 231 -18.78 4.32 -2.96
N PHE A 232 -19.25 3.91 -4.13
CA PHE A 232 -20.64 3.56 -4.39
C PHE A 232 -20.67 2.25 -5.17
N SER A 233 -21.49 1.30 -4.70
CA SER A 233 -21.74 0.05 -5.39
C SER A 233 -22.65 0.27 -6.60
N ILE A 234 -22.24 -0.30 -7.74
CA ILE A 234 -22.97 -0.24 -9.00
C ILE A 234 -23.77 -1.53 -9.13
N GLU A 235 -25.10 -1.39 -9.17
CA GLU A 235 -26.02 -2.52 -9.30
C GLU A 235 -26.86 -2.39 -10.57
N LEU A 236 -26.89 -3.46 -11.37
CA LEU A 236 -27.78 -3.56 -12.53
C LEU A 236 -28.74 -4.72 -12.34
N ALA A 237 -30.04 -4.44 -12.42
CA ALA A 237 -31.11 -5.41 -12.21
C ALA A 237 -30.98 -6.21 -10.89
N GLY A 238 -30.41 -5.58 -9.85
CA GLY A 238 -30.19 -6.20 -8.53
C GLY A 238 -28.96 -7.10 -8.44
N GLU A 239 -28.08 -7.11 -9.45
CA GLU A 239 -26.77 -7.76 -9.38
C GLU A 239 -25.66 -6.70 -9.26
N PHE A 240 -24.72 -6.93 -8.35
CA PHE A 240 -23.47 -6.17 -8.27
C PHE A 240 -22.60 -6.40 -9.51
N VAL A 241 -22.28 -5.30 -10.20
CA VAL A 241 -21.46 -5.27 -11.42
C VAL A 241 -20.17 -4.47 -11.29
N GLY A 242 -19.98 -3.70 -10.22
CA GLY A 242 -18.81 -2.84 -10.07
C GLY A 242 -18.94 -1.82 -8.94
N GLU A 243 -17.96 -0.94 -8.84
CA GLU A 243 -17.92 0.17 -7.89
C GLU A 243 -17.39 1.43 -8.56
N CYS A 244 -17.79 2.60 -8.09
CA CYS A 244 -17.18 3.87 -8.50
C CYS A 244 -17.02 4.79 -7.30
N GLY A 245 -16.11 5.75 -7.41
CA GLY A 245 -15.82 6.61 -6.28
C GLY A 245 -14.94 7.80 -6.62
N ILE A 246 -14.70 8.59 -5.57
CA ILE A 246 -13.76 9.70 -5.58
C ILE A 246 -12.92 9.60 -4.32
N ALA A 247 -11.60 9.55 -4.45
CA ALA A 247 -10.70 9.57 -3.30
C ALA A 247 -9.69 10.71 -3.39
N ALA A 248 -9.21 11.13 -2.23
CA ALA A 248 -8.16 12.12 -2.12
C ALA A 248 -6.83 11.61 -2.67
N LEU A 249 -6.19 12.39 -3.56
CA LEU A 249 -4.97 11.96 -4.24
C LEU A 249 -3.72 12.75 -3.80
N THR A 250 -3.78 14.08 -3.87
CA THR A 250 -2.62 14.95 -3.58
C THR A 250 -2.97 15.93 -2.47
N ARG A 251 -2.31 15.80 -1.32
CA ARG A 251 -2.51 16.66 -0.15
C ARG A 251 -1.73 17.98 -0.24
N ALA A 252 -2.29 19.04 0.33
CA ALA A 252 -1.56 20.26 0.64
C ALA A 252 -0.51 20.01 1.74
N ILE A 253 0.62 20.72 1.69
CA ILE A 253 1.72 20.49 2.63
C ILE A 253 1.37 21.14 3.97
N GLY A 254 1.34 20.35 5.04
CA GLY A 254 1.10 20.85 6.40
C GLY A 254 -0.37 21.08 6.76
N GLU A 255 -1.30 20.75 5.87
CA GLU A 255 -2.74 20.99 6.03
C GLU A 255 -3.52 19.66 5.88
N PRO A 256 -3.79 18.95 7.00
CA PRO A 256 -4.60 17.72 6.99
C PRO A 256 -6.01 17.99 6.46
N GLY A 257 -6.54 17.06 5.66
CA GLY A 257 -7.83 17.20 4.98
C GLY A 257 -7.93 18.27 3.89
N HIS A 258 -6.82 18.85 3.45
CA HIS A 258 -6.77 19.80 2.33
C HIS A 258 -6.11 19.16 1.11
N PHE A 259 -6.80 19.15 -0.03
CA PHE A 259 -6.33 18.47 -1.23
C PHE A 259 -6.24 19.39 -2.45
N LYS A 260 -5.26 19.08 -3.30
CA LYS A 260 -4.99 19.72 -4.59
C LYS A 260 -5.49 18.91 -5.78
N ALA A 261 -5.70 17.62 -5.58
CA ALA A 261 -6.19 16.70 -6.60
C ALA A 261 -6.94 15.53 -5.98
N PHE A 262 -7.92 15.03 -6.73
CA PHE A 262 -8.70 13.84 -6.43
C PHE A 262 -8.54 12.81 -7.55
N ASP A 263 -8.65 11.53 -7.24
CA ASP A 263 -8.91 10.52 -8.26
C ASP A 263 -10.43 10.31 -8.38
N ILE A 264 -10.89 10.15 -9.62
CA ILE A 264 -12.24 9.68 -9.93
C ILE A 264 -12.02 8.32 -10.56
N TRP A 265 -12.61 7.28 -10.00
CA TRP A 265 -12.32 5.91 -10.39
C TRP A 265 -13.58 5.07 -10.59
N MET A 266 -13.46 4.03 -11.42
CA MET A 266 -14.50 3.04 -11.68
C MET A 266 -13.87 1.65 -11.78
N PHE A 267 -14.38 0.73 -10.98
CA PHE A 267 -14.12 -0.70 -11.05
C PHE A 267 -15.29 -1.40 -11.74
N ASP A 268 -14.98 -2.21 -12.76
CA ASP A 268 -15.92 -3.10 -13.45
C ASP A 268 -15.56 -4.54 -13.09
N LYS A 269 -16.52 -5.28 -12.52
CA LYS A 269 -16.35 -6.68 -12.08
C LYS A 269 -15.84 -7.61 -13.19
N LEU A 270 -16.12 -7.27 -14.44
CA LEU A 270 -15.72 -8.06 -15.61
C LEU A 270 -14.43 -7.56 -16.26
N ALA A 271 -13.93 -6.37 -15.88
CA ALA A 271 -12.69 -5.82 -16.40
C ALA A 271 -11.48 -6.27 -15.57
N THR A 272 -10.31 -6.33 -16.21
CA THR A 272 -9.05 -6.70 -15.54
C THR A 272 -8.46 -5.53 -14.74
N GLU A 273 -8.77 -4.29 -15.12
CA GLU A 273 -8.19 -3.08 -14.54
C GLU A 273 -9.28 -2.04 -14.24
N SER A 274 -9.03 -1.25 -13.20
CA SER A 274 -9.88 -0.10 -12.86
C SER A 274 -9.56 1.08 -13.78
N GLN A 275 -10.58 1.86 -14.10
CA GLN A 275 -10.44 3.08 -14.88
C GLN A 275 -10.32 4.26 -13.92
N THR A 276 -9.39 5.19 -14.20
CA THR A 276 -9.12 6.33 -13.32
C THR A 276 -8.82 7.59 -14.12
N LYS A 277 -9.37 8.73 -13.67
CA LYS A 277 -8.96 10.07 -14.08
C LYS A 277 -8.61 10.90 -12.85
N LEU A 278 -7.67 11.83 -13.01
CA LEU A 278 -7.17 12.65 -11.90
C LEU A 278 -7.74 14.06 -12.05
N LEU A 279 -8.64 14.44 -11.15
CA LEU A 279 -9.25 15.76 -11.14
C LEU A 279 -8.34 16.73 -10.36
N LEU A 280 -7.83 17.74 -11.05
CA LEU A 280 -6.87 18.72 -10.54
C LEU A 280 -7.54 20.04 -10.18
N SER A 281 -7.13 20.70 -9.10
CA SER A 281 -7.46 22.11 -8.90
C SER A 281 -6.88 22.97 -10.03
N GLU A 282 -7.42 24.17 -10.24
CA GLU A 282 -6.88 25.07 -11.27
C GLU A 282 -5.42 25.44 -11.02
N GLY A 283 -5.05 25.72 -9.76
CA GLY A 283 -3.66 25.96 -9.39
C GLY A 283 -2.78 24.73 -9.58
N ALA A 284 -3.28 23.53 -9.23
CA ALA A 284 -2.53 22.28 -9.40
C ALA A 284 -2.34 21.89 -10.88
N ALA A 285 -3.29 22.22 -11.75
CA ALA A 285 -3.18 21.99 -13.19
C ALA A 285 -2.07 22.82 -13.83
N ASN A 286 -1.68 23.95 -13.20
CA ASN A 286 -0.58 24.81 -13.65
C ASN A 286 0.75 24.54 -12.89
N ASP A 287 0.77 23.58 -11.96
CA ASP A 287 1.97 23.25 -11.18
C ASP A 287 2.93 22.38 -12.03
N PRO A 288 4.17 22.82 -12.27
CA PRO A 288 5.13 22.09 -13.11
C PRO A 288 5.57 20.76 -12.49
N VAL A 289 5.53 20.61 -11.17
CA VAL A 289 5.89 19.37 -10.48
C VAL A 289 4.79 18.33 -10.62
N LEU A 290 3.53 18.75 -10.42
CA LEU A 290 2.37 17.85 -10.53
C LEU A 290 2.14 17.39 -11.97
N SER A 291 2.36 18.29 -12.94
CA SER A 291 2.25 18.00 -14.38
C SER A 291 3.16 16.86 -14.85
N VAL A 292 4.31 16.68 -14.21
CA VAL A 292 5.27 15.60 -14.55
C VAL A 292 4.93 14.29 -13.83
N ARG A 293 4.44 14.35 -12.59
CA ARG A 293 4.28 13.17 -11.73
C ARG A 293 2.93 12.46 -11.87
N LEU A 294 1.87 13.21 -12.10
CA LEU A 294 0.50 12.66 -12.08
C LEU A 294 0.13 11.81 -13.31
N PRO A 295 0.66 12.05 -14.53
CA PRO A 295 0.38 11.19 -15.67
C PRO A 295 0.76 9.70 -15.47
N GLU A 296 1.67 9.39 -14.54
CA GLU A 296 1.99 8.00 -14.17
C GLU A 296 0.86 7.29 -13.42
N ARG A 297 -0.13 8.02 -12.88
CA ARG A 297 -1.23 7.49 -12.06
C ARG A 297 -2.60 7.50 -12.76
N GLY A 298 -2.74 8.26 -13.84
CA GLY A 298 -3.99 8.43 -14.56
C GLY A 298 -4.00 9.70 -15.41
N GLU A 299 -5.05 9.87 -16.21
CA GLU A 299 -5.20 11.05 -17.08
C GLU A 299 -5.53 12.30 -16.24
N PRO A 300 -4.67 13.34 -16.22
CA PRO A 300 -4.95 14.58 -15.50
C PRO A 300 -6.00 15.43 -16.23
N VAL A 301 -7.00 15.90 -15.49
CA VAL A 301 -8.06 16.80 -15.97
C VAL A 301 -8.24 17.94 -14.99
N GLN A 302 -8.16 19.18 -15.47
CA GLN A 302 -8.46 20.35 -14.65
C GLN A 302 -9.95 20.38 -14.26
N ALA A 303 -10.23 20.53 -12.98
CA ALA A 303 -11.56 20.79 -12.43
C ALA A 303 -12.08 22.13 -12.90
N ARG A 304 -13.33 22.14 -13.36
CA ARG A 304 -14.11 23.34 -13.64
C ARG A 304 -15.57 23.03 -13.33
N LEU A 305 -16.35 24.05 -12.98
CA LEU A 305 -17.79 23.91 -12.88
C LEU A 305 -18.37 23.43 -14.22
N ASP A 306 -19.37 22.55 -14.17
CA ASP A 306 -20.01 21.89 -15.32
C ASP A 306 -19.06 21.03 -16.18
N ARG A 307 -17.86 20.75 -15.69
CA ARG A 307 -16.94 19.85 -16.38
C ARG A 307 -17.48 18.43 -16.34
N VAL A 308 -17.58 17.83 -17.52
CA VAL A 308 -17.93 16.41 -17.69
C VAL A 308 -16.68 15.60 -17.98
N LEU A 309 -16.50 14.51 -17.24
CA LEU A 309 -15.45 13.51 -17.42
C LEU A 309 -16.11 12.16 -17.71
N THR A 310 -15.48 11.35 -18.57
CA THR A 310 -15.99 10.01 -18.89
C THR A 310 -14.90 8.97 -18.67
N LEU A 311 -15.24 7.94 -17.90
CA LEU A 311 -14.42 6.76 -17.69
C LEU A 311 -15.13 5.58 -18.37
N GLU A 312 -14.39 4.81 -19.16
CA GLU A 312 -14.95 3.69 -19.90
C GLU A 312 -14.19 2.40 -19.62
N SER A 313 -14.91 1.37 -19.20
CA SER A 313 -14.41 0.00 -19.19
C SER A 313 -14.97 -0.78 -20.40
N GLU A 314 -14.84 -2.10 -20.36
CA GLU A 314 -15.46 -3.00 -21.32
C GLU A 314 -16.99 -2.99 -21.21
N ASN A 315 -17.55 -3.02 -19.99
CA ASN A 315 -18.99 -3.22 -19.77
C ASN A 315 -19.69 -2.02 -19.14
N LEU A 316 -18.94 -1.04 -18.62
CA LEU A 316 -19.48 0.12 -17.92
C LEU A 316 -18.92 1.43 -18.49
N ARG A 317 -19.73 2.48 -18.39
CA ARG A 317 -19.33 3.85 -18.64
C ARG A 317 -19.78 4.69 -17.45
N LEU A 318 -18.83 5.35 -16.79
CA LEU A 318 -19.09 6.36 -15.78
C LEU A 318 -18.97 7.75 -16.40
N VAL A 319 -19.98 8.58 -16.19
CA VAL A 319 -19.99 10.00 -16.53
C VAL A 319 -19.98 10.78 -15.22
N ALA A 320 -18.87 11.46 -14.94
CA ALA A 320 -18.75 12.33 -13.78
C ALA A 320 -18.99 13.78 -14.21
N THR A 321 -19.86 14.50 -13.51
CA THR A 321 -20.16 15.92 -13.76
C THR A 321 -19.86 16.72 -12.50
N ILE A 322 -18.96 17.70 -12.60
CA ILE A 322 -18.65 18.60 -11.49
C ILE A 322 -19.76 19.64 -11.38
N VAL A 323 -20.54 19.60 -10.31
CA VAL A 323 -21.74 20.43 -10.13
C VAL A 323 -21.55 21.56 -9.11
N ASP A 324 -20.54 21.45 -8.26
CA ASP A 324 -20.13 22.50 -7.34
C ASP A 324 -18.63 22.37 -7.06
N LEU A 325 -17.97 23.50 -6.90
CA LEU A 325 -16.52 23.62 -6.81
C LEU A 325 -16.17 24.94 -6.17
N ASP A 326 -15.38 24.89 -5.10
CA ASP A 326 -14.81 26.09 -4.49
C ASP A 326 -13.36 25.84 -4.01
N TYR A 327 -12.60 26.92 -3.84
CA TYR A 327 -11.20 26.90 -3.45
C TYR A 327 -10.98 27.65 -2.12
N GLU A 328 -9.95 27.26 -1.38
CA GLU A 328 -9.61 27.90 -0.09
C GLU A 328 -9.21 29.37 -0.24
N ASP A 329 -8.55 29.71 -1.35
CA ASP A 329 -8.06 31.05 -1.62
C ASP A 329 -8.03 31.36 -3.12
N SER A 330 -7.61 32.58 -3.47
CA SER A 330 -7.51 33.05 -4.85
C SER A 330 -6.39 32.40 -5.67
N SER A 331 -5.54 31.56 -5.05
CA SER A 331 -4.54 30.79 -5.81
C SER A 331 -5.17 29.60 -6.54
N ASN A 332 -6.40 29.22 -6.17
CA ASN A 332 -7.13 28.07 -6.67
C ASN A 332 -6.33 26.76 -6.57
N MET A 333 -5.37 26.69 -5.64
CA MET A 333 -4.45 25.56 -5.49
C MET A 333 -5.08 24.41 -4.70
N VAL A 334 -5.91 24.73 -3.70
CA VAL A 334 -6.49 23.78 -2.75
C VAL A 334 -8.01 23.89 -2.82
N PHE A 335 -8.70 22.76 -2.94
CA PHE A 335 -10.16 22.70 -2.90
C PHE A 335 -10.65 22.97 -1.47
N SER A 336 -11.64 23.85 -1.32
CA SER A 336 -12.43 23.97 -0.09
C SER A 336 -13.70 23.10 -0.17
N LYS A 337 -14.25 22.95 -1.38
CA LYS A 337 -15.42 22.12 -1.67
C LYS A 337 -15.33 21.50 -3.06
N LEU A 338 -15.80 20.26 -3.19
CA LEU A 338 -16.00 19.61 -4.48
C LEU A 338 -17.25 18.74 -4.44
N VAL A 339 -18.19 18.97 -5.36
CA VAL A 339 -19.37 18.12 -5.54
C VAL A 339 -19.40 17.60 -6.96
N ALA A 340 -19.48 16.28 -7.09
CA ALA A 340 -19.55 15.59 -8.37
C ALA A 340 -20.76 14.65 -8.41
N LYS A 341 -21.52 14.71 -9.50
CA LYS A 341 -22.51 13.70 -9.85
C LYS A 341 -21.87 12.60 -10.66
N LEU A 342 -22.14 11.35 -10.31
CA LEU A 342 -21.59 10.15 -10.94
C LEU A 342 -22.73 9.35 -11.54
N ASP A 343 -22.80 9.31 -12.87
CA ASP A 343 -23.81 8.59 -13.65
C ASP A 343 -23.18 7.35 -14.29
N VAL A 344 -23.62 6.14 -13.94
CA VAL A 344 -23.11 4.90 -14.52
C VAL A 344 -24.09 4.26 -15.49
N PHE A 345 -23.58 3.87 -16.66
CA PHE A 345 -24.34 3.23 -17.73
C PHE A 345 -23.69 1.90 -18.15
N PRO A 346 -24.48 0.85 -18.45
CA PRO A 346 -23.95 -0.34 -19.11
C PRO A 346 -23.56 0.00 -20.56
N LYS A 347 -22.40 -0.48 -21.00
CA LYS A 347 -22.02 -0.51 -22.41
C LYS A 347 -22.60 -1.78 -23.02
N ALA A 348 -23.35 -1.63 -24.10
CA ALA A 348 -23.79 -2.79 -24.88
C ALA A 348 -22.54 -3.57 -25.37
N PRO A 349 -22.58 -4.91 -25.42
CA PRO A 349 -21.46 -5.69 -25.93
C PRO A 349 -21.11 -5.22 -27.35
N PRO A 350 -19.81 -5.19 -27.71
CA PRO A 350 -19.39 -4.84 -29.07
C PRO A 350 -20.08 -5.79 -30.06
N ALA A 351 -20.68 -5.21 -31.10
CA ALA A 351 -21.45 -5.90 -32.13
C ALA A 351 -20.58 -6.85 -32.98
#